data_AF-A0A9P9N9Q4-F1
#
_entry.id   AF-A0A9P9N9Q4-F1
#
_cell.length_a   1.000
_cell.length_b   1.000
_cell.length_c   1.000
_cell.angle_alpha   90.00
_cell.angle_beta   90.00
_cell.angle_gamma   90.00
#
_symmetry.space_group_name_H-M   'P 1'
#
loop_
_entity.id
_entity.type
_entity.pdbx_description
1 polymer ?
#
loop_
_entity_poly.entity_id
_entity_poly.type
_entity_poly.pdbx_seq_one_letter_code
_entity_poly.pdbx_strand_id
1 'polypeptide(L)'
;METISRLQSFAVEMHSTNMPSIPALQHTLDMPASPDEIDSTNSDHDNGQIDVEDSEDLFSTFTLFPKLPLELRLKIWSEAYCVTRNLVLQIGYIGVKDEDAGWQPFYFYSTCAAPAVLSTCREARNEALQHYSLEFRVKETSKVWACPIAITFEAPATIYINWRTDRVCMFGLSGFEASDWTGDFQYTNRLQVLGQKFRDRGLRYLALEIESSDVDFSGYDEPHENLLSLSGIHQYLEELILFEQNEIARYSYQRDGPVKFGVLSQIEK
;
A
#
# COMPACT_ATOMS: atom_id res chain seq x y z
N MET A 1 -26.02 -20.94 -26.32
CA MET A 1 -24.75 -21.35 -26.95
C MET A 1 -23.91 -20.17 -27.46
N GLU A 2 -24.51 -19.04 -27.87
CA GLU A 2 -23.74 -17.85 -28.32
C GLU A 2 -22.97 -17.11 -27.20
N THR A 3 -23.39 -17.21 -25.95
CA THR A 3 -22.74 -16.54 -24.79
C THR A 3 -21.38 -17.12 -24.44
N ILE A 4 -21.19 -18.44 -24.62
CA ILE A 4 -19.90 -19.12 -24.34
C ILE A 4 -18.84 -18.71 -25.38
N SER A 5 -19.24 -18.46 -26.63
CA SER A 5 -18.32 -18.08 -27.70
C SER A 5 -17.76 -16.66 -27.54
N ARG A 6 -18.48 -15.75 -26.87
CA ARG A 6 -18.02 -14.36 -26.59
C ARG A 6 -17.02 -14.29 -25.44
N LEU A 7 -17.09 -15.20 -24.47
CA LEU A 7 -16.13 -15.24 -23.35
C LEU A 7 -14.77 -15.80 -23.80
N GLN A 8 -14.75 -16.71 -24.77
CA GLN A 8 -13.51 -17.23 -25.33
C GLN A 8 -12.74 -16.21 -26.19
N SER A 9 -13.43 -15.28 -26.86
CA SER A 9 -12.75 -14.26 -27.67
C SER A 9 -12.08 -13.17 -26.82
N PHE A 10 -12.65 -12.83 -25.65
CA PHE A 10 -12.07 -11.84 -24.74
C PHE A 10 -10.82 -12.34 -24.00
N ALA A 11 -10.72 -13.64 -23.73
CA ALA A 11 -9.56 -14.21 -23.02
C ALA A 11 -8.27 -14.23 -23.86
N VAL A 12 -8.38 -14.18 -25.20
CA VAL A 12 -7.23 -14.23 -26.12
C VAL A 12 -6.57 -12.85 -26.29
N GLU A 13 -7.31 -11.77 -26.07
CA GLU A 13 -6.82 -10.40 -26.32
C GLU A 13 -5.99 -9.79 -25.16
N MET A 14 -6.09 -10.37 -23.96
CA MET A 14 -5.36 -9.89 -22.76
C MET A 14 -3.97 -10.52 -22.56
N HIS A 15 -3.48 -11.36 -23.48
CA HIS A 15 -2.18 -12.05 -23.35
C HIS A 15 -1.06 -11.49 -24.25
N SER A 16 -1.25 -10.33 -24.88
CA SER A 16 -0.28 -9.79 -25.84
C SER A 16 0.26 -8.40 -25.49
N THR A 17 0.59 -8.15 -24.23
CA THR A 17 1.52 -7.07 -23.86
C THR A 17 2.75 -7.65 -23.19
N ASN A 18 3.80 -7.86 -24.00
CA ASN A 18 5.14 -8.20 -23.54
C ASN A 18 5.65 -7.12 -22.58
N MET A 19 5.54 -7.35 -21.28
CA MET A 19 6.28 -6.58 -20.27
C MET A 19 7.75 -6.98 -20.35
N PRO A 20 8.70 -6.03 -20.42
CA PRO A 20 10.12 -6.33 -20.45
C PRO A 20 10.53 -7.00 -19.12
N SER A 21 11.10 -8.19 -19.22
CA SER A 21 11.66 -8.91 -18.07
C SER A 21 12.77 -8.07 -17.44
N ILE A 22 12.59 -7.71 -16.16
CA ILE A 22 13.61 -7.01 -15.38
C ILE A 22 14.72 -8.03 -15.07
N PRO A 23 15.99 -7.78 -15.48
CA PRO A 23 17.08 -8.69 -15.17
C PRO A 23 17.35 -8.69 -13.66
N ALA A 24 17.48 -9.89 -13.09
CA ALA A 24 17.90 -10.10 -11.73
C ALA A 24 19.32 -9.53 -11.53
N LEU A 25 19.43 -8.44 -10.77
CA LEU A 25 20.72 -7.87 -10.36
C LEU A 25 21.31 -8.74 -9.24
N GLN A 26 22.19 -9.66 -9.63
CA GLN A 26 23.12 -10.31 -8.69
C GLN A 26 24.24 -9.31 -8.36
N HIS A 27 24.13 -8.65 -7.21
CA HIS A 27 25.22 -7.84 -6.66
C HIS A 27 26.11 -8.74 -5.79
N THR A 28 27.21 -9.23 -6.37
CA THR A 28 28.37 -9.72 -5.62
C THR A 28 29.11 -8.51 -5.05
N LEU A 29 29.08 -8.36 -3.73
CA LEU A 29 29.90 -7.38 -3.00
C LEU A 29 31.26 -8.04 -2.69
N ASP A 30 32.26 -7.71 -3.49
CA ASP A 30 33.66 -7.98 -3.15
C ASP A 30 34.10 -6.98 -2.07
N MET A 31 34.40 -7.50 -0.87
CA MET A 31 35.04 -6.73 0.20
C MET A 31 36.54 -6.63 -0.06
N PRO A 32 37.14 -5.42 -0.08
CA PRO A 32 38.58 -5.30 -0.02
C PRO A 32 39.11 -5.49 1.41
N ALA A 33 40.26 -6.14 1.47
CA ALA A 33 41.00 -6.47 2.68
C ALA A 33 41.47 -5.23 3.46
N SER A 34 41.44 -5.36 4.77
CA SER A 34 41.99 -4.44 5.77
C SER A 34 43.51 -4.41 5.75
N PRO A 35 44.15 -3.23 5.81
CA PRO A 35 45.51 -3.10 6.29
C PRO A 35 45.60 -2.20 7.55
N ASP A 36 46.13 -2.82 8.59
CA ASP A 36 47.18 -2.35 9.51
C ASP A 36 47.13 -0.97 10.21
N GLU A 37 47.22 -1.09 11.53
CA GLU A 37 48.08 -0.35 12.47
C GLU A 37 48.40 1.12 12.15
N ILE A 38 47.77 2.04 12.91
CA ILE A 38 48.38 3.34 13.17
C ILE A 38 48.41 3.61 14.68
N ASP A 39 49.64 3.94 15.06
CA ASP A 39 50.25 4.19 16.35
C ASP A 39 49.57 5.30 17.17
N SER A 40 49.50 5.07 18.47
CA SER A 40 48.90 5.95 19.47
C SER A 40 49.92 6.98 19.95
N THR A 41 49.98 8.13 19.29
CA THR A 41 50.77 9.27 19.77
C THR A 41 49.89 10.24 20.55
N ASN A 42 50.03 10.20 21.87
CA ASN A 42 49.50 11.21 22.80
C ASN A 42 50.09 12.59 22.48
N SER A 43 49.26 13.56 22.14
CA SER A 43 49.62 14.97 22.19
C SER A 43 48.70 15.71 23.16
N ASP A 44 49.24 15.95 24.36
CA ASP A 44 48.78 17.03 25.24
C ASP A 44 48.94 18.38 24.51
N HIS A 45 48.02 19.30 24.79
CA HIS A 45 47.93 20.72 24.36
C HIS A 45 46.90 21.01 23.27
N ASP A 46 45.79 21.63 23.63
CA ASP A 46 45.70 23.09 23.68
C ASP A 46 44.23 23.46 23.97
N ASN A 47 43.97 24.14 25.10
CA ASN A 47 42.66 24.69 25.43
C ASN A 47 42.47 26.01 24.66
N GLY A 48 42.51 25.90 23.33
CA GLY A 48 42.23 26.98 22.41
C GLY A 48 40.79 27.44 22.60
N GLN A 49 40.65 28.64 23.15
CA GLN A 49 39.41 29.39 23.22
C GLN A 49 38.86 29.55 21.81
N ILE A 50 37.86 28.73 21.45
CA ILE A 50 37.16 28.80 20.16
C ILE A 50 36.34 30.09 20.19
N ASP A 51 36.81 31.12 19.48
CA ASP A 51 36.04 32.34 19.24
C ASP A 51 34.76 31.98 18.45
N VAL A 52 33.61 32.08 19.12
CA VAL A 52 32.28 31.63 18.65
C VAL A 52 31.64 32.62 17.65
N GLU A 53 32.28 33.75 17.35
CA GLU A 53 31.59 34.90 16.72
C GLU A 53 31.45 34.85 15.19
N ASP A 54 32.05 33.90 14.46
CA ASP A 54 32.02 33.87 12.98
C ASP A 54 31.20 32.72 12.35
N SER A 55 30.35 32.02 13.12
CA SER A 55 29.65 30.83 12.62
C SER A 55 28.31 31.06 11.88
N GLU A 56 27.79 32.30 11.83
CA GLU A 56 26.45 32.55 11.28
C GLU A 56 26.36 32.47 9.74
N ASP A 57 27.48 32.61 9.01
CA ASP A 57 27.45 32.63 7.53
C ASP A 57 27.58 31.26 6.85
N LEU A 58 27.92 30.19 7.61
CA LEU A 58 28.17 28.86 7.06
C LEU A 58 26.91 28.14 6.55
N PHE A 59 25.72 28.65 6.86
CA PHE A 59 24.44 28.07 6.43
C PHE A 59 23.76 28.83 5.27
N SER A 60 24.41 29.87 4.73
CA SER A 60 23.84 30.68 3.64
C SER A 60 23.81 29.97 2.28
N THR A 61 24.64 28.93 2.09
CA THR A 61 24.79 28.23 0.81
C THR A 61 24.35 26.77 0.91
N PHE A 62 23.30 26.40 0.17
CA PHE A 62 22.85 25.01 0.07
C PHE A 62 23.66 24.25 -0.99
N THR A 63 24.35 23.18 -0.58
CA THR A 63 25.02 22.28 -1.52
C THR A 63 23.99 21.53 -2.35
N LEU A 64 24.10 21.62 -3.68
CA LEU A 64 23.22 20.89 -4.60
C LEU A 64 23.23 19.39 -4.29
N PHE A 65 22.06 18.76 -4.29
CA PHE A 65 21.90 17.35 -3.90
C PHE A 65 22.91 16.39 -4.58
N PRO A 66 23.17 16.46 -5.91
CA PRO A 66 24.12 15.55 -6.56
C PRO A 66 25.58 15.75 -6.14
N LYS A 67 25.91 16.88 -5.51
CA LYS A 67 27.26 17.19 -4.99
C LYS A 67 27.44 16.79 -3.53
N LEU A 68 26.37 16.33 -2.86
CA LEU A 68 26.46 15.84 -1.50
C LEU A 68 27.25 14.51 -1.47
N PRO A 69 28.07 14.29 -0.41
CA PRO A 69 28.62 12.98 -0.10
C PRO A 69 27.54 11.88 -0.16
N LEU A 70 27.94 10.69 -0.60
CA LEU A 70 27.02 9.56 -0.80
C LEU A 70 26.23 9.24 0.48
N GLU A 71 26.90 9.29 1.63
CA GLU A 71 26.32 9.00 2.94
C GLU A 71 25.16 9.95 3.26
N LEU A 72 25.32 11.25 2.94
CA LEU A 72 24.28 12.25 3.15
C LEU A 72 23.12 12.07 2.17
N ARG A 73 23.40 11.72 0.90
CA ARG A 73 22.34 11.42 -0.08
C ARG A 73 21.50 10.21 0.32
N LEU A 74 22.15 9.14 0.75
CA LEU A 74 21.47 7.94 1.26
C LEU A 74 20.65 8.25 2.51
N LYS A 75 21.18 9.04 3.45
CA LYS A 75 20.43 9.49 4.63
C LYS A 75 19.21 10.33 4.24
N ILE A 76 19.32 11.21 3.25
CA ILE A 76 18.17 11.98 2.76
C ILE A 76 17.13 11.04 2.14
N TRP A 77 17.55 10.05 1.34
CA TRP A 77 16.61 9.07 0.80
C TRP A 77 15.98 8.19 1.87
N SER A 78 16.71 7.87 2.94
CA SER A 78 16.17 7.09 4.04
C SER A 78 15.04 7.80 4.78
N GLU A 79 15.19 9.11 4.96
CA GLU A 79 14.12 9.96 5.51
C GLU A 79 12.96 10.13 4.51
N ALA A 80 13.26 10.26 3.21
CA ALA A 80 12.26 10.56 2.18
C ALA A 80 11.24 9.42 1.98
N TYR A 81 11.63 8.14 2.11
CA TYR A 81 10.67 7.03 2.02
C TYR A 81 9.86 6.81 3.31
N CYS A 82 10.28 7.40 4.43
CA CYS A 82 9.60 7.27 5.72
C CYS A 82 8.35 8.14 5.84
N VAL A 83 8.05 8.97 4.84
CA VAL A 83 6.88 9.84 4.83
C VAL A 83 5.60 9.02 4.73
N THR A 84 4.80 9.04 5.78
CA THR A 84 3.46 8.43 5.79
C THR A 84 2.57 9.10 4.75
N ARG A 85 1.92 8.28 3.94
CA ARG A 85 0.89 8.69 2.97
C ARG A 85 -0.35 7.84 3.10
N ASN A 86 -1.46 8.40 2.63
CA ASN A 86 -2.75 7.71 2.57
C ASN A 86 -2.82 6.91 1.27
N LEU A 87 -2.83 5.59 1.39
CA LEU A 87 -3.01 4.66 0.29
C LEU A 87 -4.48 4.24 0.21
N VAL A 88 -5.22 4.89 -0.69
CA VAL A 88 -6.61 4.57 -0.97
C VAL A 88 -6.67 3.22 -1.66
N LEU A 89 -7.20 2.20 -0.98
CA LEU A 89 -7.35 0.85 -1.51
C LEU A 89 -8.81 0.61 -1.89
N GLN A 90 -9.05 0.28 -3.15
CA GLN A 90 -10.37 0.05 -3.71
C GLN A 90 -10.42 -1.30 -4.42
N ILE A 91 -11.63 -1.83 -4.57
CA ILE A 91 -11.92 -3.03 -5.36
C ILE A 91 -12.58 -2.62 -6.66
N GLY A 92 -12.05 -3.13 -7.78
CA GLY A 92 -12.68 -3.10 -9.08
C GLY A 92 -13.13 -4.49 -9.48
N TYR A 93 -14.18 -4.57 -10.30
CA TYR A 93 -14.69 -5.84 -10.80
C TYR A 93 -14.46 -5.97 -12.29
N ILE A 94 -14.28 -7.20 -12.76
CA ILE A 94 -14.09 -7.50 -14.18
C ILE A 94 -15.27 -8.32 -14.68
N GLY A 95 -15.86 -7.86 -15.79
CA GLY A 95 -16.93 -8.55 -16.48
C GLY A 95 -18.31 -8.37 -15.83
N VAL A 96 -19.27 -9.12 -16.37
CA VAL A 96 -20.66 -9.14 -15.88
C VAL A 96 -20.72 -10.04 -14.65
N LYS A 97 -21.44 -9.60 -13.62
CA LYS A 97 -21.73 -10.42 -12.42
C LYS A 97 -22.41 -11.70 -12.88
N ASP A 98 -21.87 -12.85 -12.50
CA ASP A 98 -22.57 -14.11 -12.66
C ASP A 98 -23.71 -14.13 -11.63
N GLU A 99 -24.86 -13.62 -12.08
CA GLU A 99 -26.13 -13.74 -11.38
C GLU A 99 -26.66 -15.18 -11.38
N ASP A 100 -25.86 -16.23 -11.47
CA ASP A 100 -26.21 -17.60 -11.01
C ASP A 100 -25.14 -18.24 -10.11
N ALA A 101 -23.91 -17.70 -10.11
CA ALA A 101 -22.81 -18.20 -9.28
C ALA A 101 -22.46 -17.31 -8.08
N GLY A 102 -22.85 -16.04 -8.07
CA GLY A 102 -22.59 -15.10 -6.97
C GLY A 102 -21.13 -14.67 -6.92
N TRP A 103 -20.37 -15.15 -7.90
CA TRP A 103 -18.95 -14.91 -8.07
C TRP A 103 -18.74 -13.85 -9.13
N GLN A 104 -17.94 -12.85 -8.79
CA GLN A 104 -17.50 -11.83 -9.73
C GLN A 104 -15.98 -11.65 -9.55
N PRO A 105 -15.18 -11.85 -10.61
CA PRO A 105 -13.76 -11.54 -10.58
C PRO A 105 -13.52 -10.10 -10.13
N PHE A 106 -12.51 -9.90 -9.31
CA PHE A 106 -12.15 -8.58 -8.83
C PHE A 106 -10.64 -8.38 -8.81
N TYR A 107 -10.23 -7.11 -8.75
CA TYR A 107 -8.85 -6.70 -8.59
C TYR A 107 -8.79 -5.54 -7.61
N PHE A 108 -7.66 -5.42 -6.92
CA PHE A 108 -7.39 -4.23 -6.13
C PHE A 108 -6.80 -3.14 -7.02
N TYR A 109 -7.21 -1.91 -6.78
CA TYR A 109 -6.57 -0.75 -7.38
C TYR A 109 -6.46 0.39 -6.37
N SER A 110 -5.62 1.35 -6.71
CA SER A 110 -5.47 2.60 -5.96
C SER A 110 -5.50 3.76 -6.93
N THR A 111 -6.17 4.85 -6.52
CA THR A 111 -6.10 6.13 -7.22
C THR A 111 -4.84 6.92 -6.86
N CYS A 112 -4.09 6.48 -5.85
CA CYS A 112 -2.85 7.13 -5.44
C CYS A 112 -1.74 6.87 -6.47
N ALA A 113 -1.00 7.93 -6.82
CA ALA A 113 0.21 7.78 -7.61
C ALA A 113 1.27 6.94 -6.87
N ALA A 114 2.17 6.31 -7.64
CA ALA A 114 3.34 5.67 -7.07
C ALA A 114 4.16 6.69 -6.23
N PRO A 115 4.84 6.25 -5.15
CA PRO A 115 5.70 7.14 -4.37
C PRO A 115 6.68 7.90 -5.27
N ALA A 116 6.78 9.22 -5.10
CA ALA A 116 7.66 10.05 -5.91
C ALA A 116 9.12 9.56 -5.87
N VAL A 117 9.57 9.03 -4.72
CA VAL A 117 10.91 8.44 -4.55
C VAL A 117 11.23 7.32 -5.55
N LEU A 118 10.22 6.58 -6.05
CA LEU A 118 10.39 5.54 -7.06
C LEU A 118 10.57 6.10 -8.48
N SER A 119 10.18 7.35 -8.74
CA SER A 119 10.28 7.99 -10.06
C SER A 119 11.35 9.08 -10.13
N THR A 120 11.86 9.61 -9.02
CA THR A 120 12.83 10.71 -8.97
C THR A 120 14.14 10.42 -9.72
N CYS A 121 14.89 9.38 -9.31
CA CYS A 121 16.16 9.01 -9.94
C CYS A 121 16.48 7.54 -9.64
N ARG A 122 17.56 7.00 -10.26
CA ARG A 122 17.96 5.59 -10.07
C ARG A 122 18.37 5.29 -8.63
N GLU A 123 19.08 6.22 -7.99
CA GLU A 123 19.52 6.07 -6.59
C GLU A 123 18.34 6.03 -5.63
N ALA A 124 17.44 7.03 -5.71
CA ALA A 124 16.24 7.08 -4.88
C ALA A 124 15.36 5.84 -5.06
N ARG A 125 15.20 5.37 -6.31
CA ARG A 125 14.44 4.14 -6.60
C ARG A 125 15.07 2.91 -5.96
N ASN A 126 16.39 2.76 -6.06
CA ASN A 126 17.09 1.61 -5.47
C ASN A 126 16.94 1.59 -3.95
N GLU A 127 17.01 2.77 -3.31
CA GLU A 127 16.79 2.89 -1.87
C GLU A 127 15.33 2.58 -1.50
N ALA A 128 14.38 3.22 -2.16
CA ALA A 128 12.96 3.04 -1.86
C ALA A 128 12.45 1.61 -2.12
N LEU A 129 12.96 0.89 -3.12
CA LEU A 129 12.59 -0.50 -3.39
C LEU A 129 13.04 -1.50 -2.31
N GLN A 130 13.88 -1.08 -1.35
CA GLN A 130 14.16 -1.89 -0.15
C GLN A 130 12.99 -1.88 0.84
N HIS A 131 12.12 -0.88 0.77
CA HIS A 131 11.02 -0.66 1.71
C HIS A 131 9.63 -0.80 1.09
N TYR A 132 9.52 -0.51 -0.21
CA TYR A 132 8.27 -0.64 -0.97
C TYR A 132 8.21 -1.99 -1.69
N SER A 133 7.08 -2.68 -1.56
CA SER A 133 6.76 -3.86 -2.36
C SER A 133 5.52 -3.62 -3.23
N LEU A 134 5.47 -4.28 -4.39
CA LEU A 134 4.29 -4.29 -5.25
C LEU A 134 3.34 -5.38 -4.74
N GLU A 135 2.14 -4.99 -4.30
CA GLU A 135 1.22 -5.86 -3.57
C GLU A 135 -0.16 -5.96 -4.22
N PHE A 136 -1.03 -6.70 -3.54
CA PHE A 136 -2.45 -6.87 -3.89
C PHE A 136 -2.70 -7.61 -5.20
N ARG A 137 -1.81 -8.57 -5.54
CA ARG A 137 -2.12 -9.61 -6.53
C ARG A 137 -3.37 -10.38 -6.10
N VAL A 138 -4.26 -10.64 -7.04
CA VAL A 138 -5.44 -11.49 -6.85
C VAL A 138 -5.26 -12.75 -7.70
N LYS A 139 -5.51 -13.92 -7.10
CA LYS A 139 -5.59 -15.19 -7.82
C LYS A 139 -6.72 -16.02 -7.23
N GLU A 140 -7.80 -16.16 -7.99
CA GLU A 140 -9.00 -16.85 -7.54
C GLU A 140 -9.39 -17.92 -8.54
N THR A 141 -9.82 -19.07 -8.02
CA THR A 141 -10.37 -20.16 -8.83
C THR A 141 -11.80 -20.39 -8.38
N SER A 142 -12.75 -20.22 -9.30
CA SER A 142 -14.17 -20.44 -9.05
C SER A 142 -14.73 -21.53 -9.96
N LYS A 143 -15.65 -22.32 -9.42
CA LYS A 143 -16.42 -23.29 -10.20
C LYS A 143 -17.69 -22.60 -10.68
N VAL A 144 -17.86 -22.50 -11.99
CA VAL A 144 -19.09 -21.94 -12.56
C VAL A 144 -20.20 -22.97 -12.34
N TRP A 145 -21.31 -22.59 -11.70
CA TRP A 145 -22.36 -23.56 -11.36
C TRP A 145 -22.89 -24.30 -12.61
N ALA A 146 -23.05 -23.57 -13.72
CA ALA A 146 -23.52 -24.11 -15.00
C ALA A 146 -22.46 -24.92 -15.78
N CYS A 147 -21.21 -24.99 -15.32
CA CYS A 147 -20.12 -25.66 -16.05
C CYS A 147 -19.17 -26.41 -15.10
N PRO A 148 -18.87 -27.70 -15.33
CA PRO A 148 -17.93 -28.45 -14.49
C PRO A 148 -16.46 -27.97 -14.61
N ILE A 149 -16.22 -26.84 -15.27
CA ILE A 149 -14.91 -26.23 -15.46
C ILE A 149 -14.68 -25.19 -14.36
N ALA A 150 -13.52 -25.29 -13.71
CA ALA A 150 -13.03 -24.23 -12.83
C ALA A 150 -12.34 -23.14 -13.66
N ILE A 151 -12.76 -21.90 -13.48
CA ILE A 151 -12.13 -20.73 -14.09
C ILE A 151 -11.18 -20.13 -13.07
N THR A 152 -9.93 -19.88 -13.48
CA THR A 152 -8.96 -19.15 -12.66
C THR A 152 -8.80 -17.73 -13.20
N PHE A 153 -9.04 -16.76 -12.34
CA PHE A 153 -8.79 -15.35 -12.58
C PHE A 153 -7.50 -14.93 -11.86
N GLU A 154 -6.63 -14.18 -12.54
CA GLU A 154 -5.42 -13.62 -11.96
C GLU A 154 -5.28 -12.15 -12.34
N ALA A 155 -5.21 -11.27 -11.34
CA ALA A 155 -4.84 -9.87 -11.49
C ALA A 155 -3.43 -9.65 -10.92
N PRO A 156 -2.49 -9.04 -11.66
CA PRO A 156 -1.15 -8.78 -11.15
C PRO A 156 -1.18 -7.81 -9.97
N ALA A 157 -0.12 -7.84 -9.14
CA ALA A 157 0.12 -6.80 -8.17
C ALA A 157 0.43 -5.49 -8.90
N THR A 158 -0.20 -4.39 -8.51
CA THR A 158 -0.06 -3.09 -9.19
C THR A 158 0.17 -1.91 -8.23
N ILE A 159 0.08 -2.13 -6.92
CA ILE A 159 0.10 -1.07 -5.92
C ILE A 159 1.39 -1.18 -5.10
N TYR A 160 2.22 -0.14 -5.14
CA TYR A 160 3.37 -0.03 -4.24
C TYR A 160 2.90 0.36 -2.84
N ILE A 161 3.36 -0.37 -1.83
CA ILE A 161 3.08 -0.09 -0.42
C ILE A 161 4.33 -0.26 0.43
N ASN A 162 4.52 0.66 1.38
CA ASN A 162 5.46 0.50 2.48
C ASN A 162 4.66 0.18 3.74
N TRP A 163 4.59 -1.09 4.12
CA TRP A 163 3.78 -1.58 5.25
C TRP A 163 4.14 -0.92 6.60
N ARG A 164 5.34 -0.36 6.73
CA ARG A 164 5.81 0.29 7.95
C ARG A 164 5.30 1.72 8.10
N THR A 165 4.99 2.42 7.00
CA THR A 165 4.73 3.87 7.01
C THR A 165 3.46 4.28 6.27
N ASP A 166 3.04 3.55 5.23
CA ASP A 166 1.82 3.87 4.48
C ASP A 166 0.57 3.53 5.33
N ARG A 167 -0.43 4.42 5.29
CA ARG A 167 -1.75 4.21 5.88
C ARG A 167 -2.69 3.66 4.83
N VAL A 168 -3.18 2.43 5.02
CA VAL A 168 -4.18 1.85 4.13
C VAL A 168 -5.54 2.48 4.45
N CYS A 169 -6.17 3.10 3.46
CA CYS A 169 -7.47 3.73 3.59
C CYS A 169 -8.48 2.93 2.75
N MET A 170 -9.43 2.27 3.41
CA MET A 170 -10.45 1.46 2.73
C MET A 170 -11.77 2.21 2.69
N PHE A 171 -12.38 2.21 1.51
CA PHE A 171 -13.65 2.86 1.22
C PHE A 171 -14.62 1.85 0.62
N GLY A 172 -15.91 2.03 0.87
CA GLY A 172 -16.98 1.16 0.40
C GLY A 172 -16.74 -0.29 0.84
N LEU A 173 -16.67 -0.53 2.16
CA LEU A 173 -16.47 -1.87 2.71
C LEU A 173 -17.52 -2.87 2.20
N SER A 174 -18.73 -2.39 1.94
CA SER A 174 -19.80 -3.14 1.26
C SER A 174 -19.38 -3.75 -0.08
N GLY A 175 -18.46 -3.14 -0.85
CA GLY A 175 -17.91 -3.74 -2.07
C GLY A 175 -16.98 -4.94 -1.81
N PHE A 176 -16.42 -5.05 -0.61
CA PHE A 176 -15.61 -6.20 -0.20
C PHE A 176 -16.48 -7.39 0.21
N GLU A 177 -17.79 -7.20 0.30
CA GLU A 177 -18.81 -8.22 0.55
C GLU A 177 -19.58 -8.49 -0.74
N ALA A 178 -19.38 -9.65 -1.36
CA ALA A 178 -20.37 -10.13 -2.32
C ALA A 178 -21.37 -11.04 -1.58
N SER A 179 -22.66 -10.72 -1.67
CA SER A 179 -23.70 -11.67 -1.32
C SER A 179 -23.84 -12.69 -2.46
N ASP A 180 -23.90 -13.97 -2.12
CA ASP A 180 -24.41 -14.96 -3.07
C ASP A 180 -25.96 -14.99 -3.03
N TRP A 181 -26.57 -15.68 -4.00
CA TRP A 181 -28.02 -15.97 -4.08
C TRP A 181 -28.64 -16.56 -2.85
N THR A 182 -27.86 -17.32 -2.07
CA THR A 182 -28.42 -18.10 -0.97
C THR A 182 -28.85 -17.20 0.18
N GLY A 183 -28.50 -15.92 0.14
CA GLY A 183 -28.76 -14.98 1.22
C GLY A 183 -27.88 -15.26 2.44
N ASP A 184 -27.13 -16.37 2.43
CA ASP A 184 -25.95 -16.50 3.25
C ASP A 184 -24.98 -15.45 2.72
N PHE A 185 -24.79 -14.40 3.52
CA PHE A 185 -23.60 -13.57 3.43
C PHE A 185 -22.42 -14.49 3.73
N GLN A 186 -22.03 -15.33 2.77
CA GLN A 186 -20.70 -15.89 2.74
C GLN A 186 -19.81 -14.69 2.45
N TYR A 187 -19.57 -13.91 3.51
CA TYR A 187 -18.64 -12.81 3.59
C TYR A 187 -17.47 -13.22 2.74
N THR A 188 -17.38 -12.62 1.56
CA THR A 188 -16.41 -13.11 0.60
C THR A 188 -15.08 -13.07 1.30
N ASN A 189 -14.34 -14.18 1.23
CA ASN A 189 -13.03 -14.37 1.87
C ASN A 189 -12.05 -13.23 1.51
N ARG A 190 -12.42 -12.26 0.65
CA ARG A 190 -11.74 -11.00 0.37
C ARG A 190 -11.34 -10.22 1.61
N LEU A 191 -12.27 -9.86 2.51
CA LEU A 191 -11.91 -9.12 3.73
C LEU A 191 -11.04 -9.97 4.65
N GLN A 192 -11.31 -11.27 4.75
CA GLN A 192 -10.52 -12.19 5.55
C GLN A 192 -9.10 -12.39 4.98
N VAL A 193 -8.94 -12.55 3.67
CA VAL A 193 -7.67 -12.65 2.92
C VAL A 193 -6.90 -11.34 3.06
N LEU A 194 -7.58 -10.22 2.92
CA LEU A 194 -6.99 -8.90 3.09
C LEU A 194 -6.53 -8.69 4.53
N GLY A 195 -7.37 -9.06 5.50
CA GLY A 195 -7.04 -8.98 6.92
C GLY A 195 -5.90 -9.92 7.29
N GLN A 196 -5.84 -11.12 6.70
CA GLN A 196 -4.70 -12.03 6.85
C GLN A 196 -3.43 -11.40 6.26
N LYS A 197 -3.49 -10.83 5.06
CA LYS A 197 -2.37 -10.11 4.46
C LYS A 197 -1.91 -8.94 5.33
N PHE A 198 -2.83 -8.18 5.91
CA PHE A 198 -2.52 -7.07 6.83
C PHE A 198 -1.81 -7.57 8.09
N ARG A 199 -2.23 -8.71 8.65
CA ARG A 199 -1.51 -9.37 9.76
C ARG A 199 -0.12 -9.85 9.35
N ASP A 200 -0.02 -10.59 8.25
CA ASP A 200 1.23 -11.20 7.78
C ASP A 200 2.29 -10.15 7.44
N ARG A 201 1.84 -8.97 6.99
CA ARG A 201 2.71 -7.84 6.65
C ARG A 201 2.89 -6.84 7.80
N GLY A 202 2.22 -7.04 8.93
CA GLY A 202 2.30 -6.15 10.10
C GLY A 202 1.84 -4.72 9.79
N LEU A 203 0.67 -4.56 9.20
CA LEU A 203 0.10 -3.23 8.92
C LEU A 203 -0.02 -2.43 10.22
N ARG A 204 0.47 -1.19 10.21
CA ARG A 204 0.52 -0.29 11.39
C ARG A 204 -0.53 0.80 11.38
N TYR A 205 -0.96 1.27 10.21
CA TYR A 205 -1.88 2.40 10.08
C TYR A 205 -3.04 2.02 9.16
N LEU A 206 -4.26 2.07 9.69
CA LEU A 206 -5.48 1.70 8.96
C LEU A 206 -6.52 2.81 9.12
N ALA A 207 -7.17 3.18 8.01
CA ALA A 207 -8.33 4.05 8.02
C ALA A 207 -9.50 3.33 7.33
N LEU A 208 -10.66 3.31 7.98
CA LEU A 208 -11.86 2.62 7.51
C LEU A 208 -13.04 3.60 7.43
N GLU A 209 -13.72 3.58 6.30
CA GLU A 209 -15.04 4.20 6.15
C GLU A 209 -16.07 3.40 6.95
N ILE A 210 -16.76 4.07 7.86
CA ILE A 210 -17.98 3.58 8.50
C ILE A 210 -19.15 4.12 7.69
N GLU A 211 -19.99 3.23 7.21
CA GLU A 211 -21.28 3.61 6.64
C GLU A 211 -22.16 4.14 7.78
N SER A 212 -22.50 5.44 7.74
CA SER A 212 -23.54 5.99 8.62
C SER A 212 -24.84 5.32 8.23
N SER A 213 -25.42 4.53 9.14
CA SER A 213 -26.66 3.78 8.94
C SER A 213 -27.89 4.71 8.90
N ASP A 214 -27.87 5.76 8.09
CA ASP A 214 -29.02 6.64 7.86
C ASP A 214 -30.12 5.95 7.03
N VAL A 215 -29.86 4.74 6.55
CA VAL A 215 -30.87 3.89 5.94
C VAL A 215 -31.50 3.07 7.06
N ASP A 216 -32.78 3.35 7.37
CA ASP A 216 -33.66 2.56 8.25
C ASP A 216 -33.76 1.11 7.76
N PHE A 217 -32.69 0.33 7.86
CA PHE A 217 -32.72 -1.14 7.81
C PHE A 217 -33.29 -1.63 9.12
N SER A 218 -34.58 -1.35 9.32
CA SER A 218 -35.40 -1.64 10.50
C SER A 218 -35.61 -3.14 10.80
N GLY A 219 -34.62 -3.99 10.50
CA GLY A 219 -34.67 -5.42 10.75
C GLY A 219 -33.34 -6.16 10.87
N TYR A 220 -32.19 -5.53 10.65
CA TYR A 220 -30.87 -6.18 10.77
C TYR A 220 -29.89 -5.29 11.53
N ASP A 221 -30.11 -5.17 12.84
CA ASP A 221 -29.32 -4.38 13.80
C ASP A 221 -27.97 -5.03 14.19
N GLU A 222 -27.40 -5.93 13.38
CA GLU A 222 -26.10 -6.50 13.73
C GLU A 222 -24.97 -5.57 13.26
N PRO A 223 -24.12 -5.07 14.18
CA PRO A 223 -22.99 -4.23 13.81
C PRO A 223 -22.14 -5.00 12.81
N HIS A 224 -21.84 -4.38 11.67
CA HIS A 224 -21.07 -4.96 10.57
C HIS A 224 -19.98 -5.92 11.08
N GLU A 225 -20.26 -7.25 11.04
CA GLU A 225 -19.29 -8.30 11.42
C GLU A 225 -18.01 -8.19 10.58
N ASN A 226 -18.05 -7.40 9.50
CA ASN A 226 -16.95 -6.99 8.65
C ASN A 226 -15.74 -6.46 9.43
N LEU A 227 -15.95 -5.70 10.52
CA LEU A 227 -14.85 -5.26 11.37
C LEU A 227 -14.24 -6.42 12.17
N LEU A 228 -15.02 -7.45 12.50
CA LEU A 228 -14.50 -8.64 13.18
C LEU A 228 -13.53 -9.42 12.29
N SER A 229 -13.69 -9.39 10.97
CA SER A 229 -12.71 -10.00 10.05
C SER A 229 -11.31 -9.34 10.13
N LEU A 230 -11.29 -8.05 10.50
CA LEU A 230 -10.09 -7.26 10.74
C LEU A 230 -9.63 -7.30 12.21
N SER A 231 -10.42 -7.90 13.11
CA SER A 231 -10.13 -7.91 14.55
C SER A 231 -8.72 -8.38 14.84
N GLY A 232 -8.21 -9.45 14.21
CA GLY A 232 -6.86 -9.95 14.46
C GLY A 232 -5.70 -9.01 14.11
N ILE A 233 -5.95 -7.89 13.43
CA ILE A 233 -4.90 -6.91 13.06
C ILE A 233 -4.62 -5.93 14.20
N HIS A 234 -5.56 -5.76 15.15
CA HIS A 234 -5.49 -4.74 16.21
C HIS A 234 -4.17 -4.74 17.00
N GLN A 235 -3.55 -5.89 17.19
CA GLN A 235 -2.29 -6.02 17.92
C GLN A 235 -1.09 -5.36 17.22
N TYR A 236 -1.17 -5.17 15.89
CA TYR A 236 -0.14 -4.53 15.08
C TYR A 236 -0.44 -3.07 14.75
N LEU A 237 -1.71 -2.65 14.86
CA LEU A 237 -2.10 -1.29 14.57
C LEU A 237 -1.58 -0.33 15.64
N GLU A 238 -0.91 0.71 15.19
CA GLU A 238 -0.54 1.89 15.96
C GLU A 238 -1.60 2.99 15.83
N GLU A 239 -2.29 3.03 14.69
CA GLU A 239 -3.37 3.97 14.45
C GLU A 239 -4.51 3.29 13.69
N LEU A 240 -5.72 3.50 14.18
CA LEU A 240 -6.97 3.16 13.51
C LEU A 240 -7.80 4.44 13.40
N ILE A 241 -8.09 4.87 12.18
CA ILE A 241 -9.00 5.99 11.90
C ILE A 241 -10.32 5.42 11.42
N LEU A 242 -11.41 5.85 12.03
CA LEU A 242 -12.77 5.54 11.61
C LEU A 242 -13.40 6.85 11.14
N PHE A 243 -13.98 6.87 9.94
CA PHE A 243 -14.55 8.10 9.36
C PHE A 243 -15.86 7.80 8.62
N GLU A 244 -16.77 8.76 8.59
CA GLU A 244 -18.07 8.61 7.91
C GLU A 244 -18.01 9.02 6.44
N GLN A 245 -18.83 8.38 5.60
CA GLN A 245 -18.91 8.63 4.15
C GLN A 245 -19.14 10.10 3.79
N ASN A 246 -19.94 10.82 4.57
CA ASN A 246 -20.29 12.22 4.32
C ASN A 246 -19.10 13.19 4.44
N GLU A 247 -18.00 12.77 5.06
CA GLU A 247 -16.77 13.57 5.09
C GLU A 247 -16.01 13.51 3.76
N ILE A 248 -16.18 12.45 2.98
CA ILE A 248 -15.41 12.13 1.76
C ILE A 248 -15.80 13.01 0.57
N ALA A 249 -17.06 13.46 0.48
CA ALA A 249 -17.51 14.34 -0.59
C ALA A 249 -16.71 15.66 -0.66
N ARG A 250 -16.00 16.03 0.42
CA ARG A 250 -15.07 17.16 0.43
C ARG A 250 -13.66 16.83 -0.12
N TYR A 251 -13.28 15.55 -0.18
CA TYR A 251 -11.92 15.11 -0.53
C TYR A 251 -11.78 14.60 -1.97
N SER A 252 -12.84 14.00 -2.55
CA SER A 252 -12.81 13.48 -3.93
C SER A 252 -12.66 14.56 -5.02
N TYR A 253 -12.79 15.84 -4.67
CA TYR A 253 -12.60 16.98 -5.59
C TYR A 253 -11.18 17.55 -5.62
N GLN A 254 -10.28 17.15 -4.71
CA GLN A 254 -8.87 17.56 -4.76
C GLN A 254 -8.05 16.54 -5.53
N ARG A 255 -8.12 16.65 -6.87
CA ARG A 255 -7.44 15.75 -7.82
C ARG A 255 -5.90 15.70 -7.67
N ASP A 256 -5.30 16.65 -6.94
CA ASP A 256 -3.84 16.84 -6.86
C ASP A 256 -3.28 17.08 -5.43
N GLY A 257 -3.96 16.62 -4.37
CA GLY A 257 -3.52 16.85 -2.99
C GLY A 257 -3.58 15.62 -2.07
N PRO A 258 -2.74 15.55 -1.03
CA PRO A 258 -2.86 14.50 -0.01
C PRO A 258 -4.22 14.62 0.69
N VAL A 259 -4.97 13.52 0.76
CA VAL A 259 -6.23 13.45 1.52
C VAL A 259 -5.92 13.79 2.97
N LYS A 260 -6.49 14.88 3.50
CA LYS A 260 -6.28 15.31 4.90
C LYS A 260 -7.43 14.83 5.78
N PHE A 261 -7.30 13.69 6.43
CA PHE A 261 -8.32 13.27 7.41
C PHE A 261 -8.42 14.29 8.55
N GLY A 262 -9.64 14.71 8.87
CA GLY A 262 -9.91 15.35 10.16
C GLY A 262 -9.68 14.31 11.26
N VAL A 263 -8.95 14.67 12.31
CA VAL A 263 -8.74 13.75 13.44
C VAL A 263 -10.02 13.73 14.26
N LEU A 264 -10.89 12.75 14.00
CA LEU A 264 -12.00 12.42 14.89
C LEU A 264 -11.49 11.37 15.88
N SER A 265 -11.19 11.83 17.10
CA SER A 265 -10.80 11.04 18.28
C SER A 265 -9.72 9.98 18.05
N GLN A 266 -8.48 10.26 18.48
CA GLN A 266 -7.50 9.20 18.68
C GLN A 266 -8.01 8.24 19.76
N ILE A 267 -8.09 6.96 19.43
CA ILE A 267 -8.22 5.91 20.46
C ILE A 267 -6.85 5.85 21.14
N GLU A 268 -6.69 6.57 22.24
CA GLU A 268 -5.52 6.43 23.11
C GLU A 268 -5.52 5.01 23.69
N LYS A 269 -4.43 4.27 23.48
CA LYS A 269 -4.20 2.95 24.08
C LYS A 269 -3.81 3.07 25.55
#